data_AF-A0A6J6EQY6-F1
#
_entry.id   AF-A0A6J6EQY6-F1
#
_cell.length_a   1.000
_cell.length_b   1.000
_cell.length_c   1.000
_cell.angle_alpha   90.00
_cell.angle_beta   90.00
_cell.angle_gamma   90.00
#
_symmetry.space_group_name_H-M   'P 1'
#
loop_
_entity.id
_entity.type
_entity.pdbx_description
1 polymer ?
#
loop_
_entity_poly.entity_id
_entity_poly.type
_entity_poly.pdbx_seq_one_letter_code
_entity_poly.pdbx_strand_id
1 'polypeptide(L)'
;MAGVKKVAPHLILSNSLQSWAQQHDLLEDPYISGLSNAVTNRKNLPMWASLNPLEYLPHAPASVGNALKRVVLYITIIRNALVFLPVALTWYAISKATSAFAVYTADNTLAVVNFLDFWENGYGVLAEEWSLSHIATLDFQIIMVIIVLTIAITLLDKRIRDQYESSVAELDEERMRLSLEISTYLFDHQRVTQVSMNQSLAKALRDLLNSTESLDKSSKELGKTVKAIPTNRELLSEIKSIKSRSKFDLL
;
A
#
# COMPACT_ATOMS: atom_id res chain seq x y z
N MET A 1 33.72 -36.43 5.54
CA MET A 1 32.79 -35.27 5.64
C MET A 1 32.27 -34.99 4.24
N ALA A 2 31.03 -35.37 3.94
CA ALA A 2 30.42 -35.14 2.64
C ALA A 2 30.15 -33.63 2.50
N GLY A 3 30.76 -33.00 1.49
CA GLY A 3 30.53 -31.58 1.20
C GLY A 3 29.06 -31.36 0.89
N VAL A 4 28.38 -30.53 1.69
CA VAL A 4 27.01 -30.09 1.42
C VAL A 4 27.01 -29.46 0.03
N LYS A 5 26.37 -30.11 -0.96
CA LYS A 5 26.19 -29.54 -2.30
C LYS A 5 25.42 -28.23 -2.14
N LYS A 6 26.07 -27.10 -2.41
CA LYS A 6 25.40 -25.79 -2.45
C LYS A 6 24.26 -25.87 -3.47
N VAL A 7 23.03 -25.64 -3.00
CA VAL A 7 21.84 -25.58 -3.85
C VAL A 7 22.02 -24.43 -4.83
N ALA A 8 21.71 -24.67 -6.11
CA ALA A 8 21.91 -23.65 -7.14
C ALA A 8 20.92 -22.47 -6.93
N PRO A 9 21.37 -21.20 -7.04
CA PRO A 9 20.55 -20.02 -6.71
C PRO A 9 19.18 -19.95 -7.40
N HIS A 10 19.11 -20.34 -8.69
CA HIS A 10 17.84 -20.41 -9.43
C HIS A 10 16.81 -21.38 -8.83
N LEU A 11 17.24 -22.48 -8.21
CA LEU A 11 16.32 -23.42 -7.54
C LEU A 11 15.79 -22.83 -6.24
N ILE A 12 16.60 -22.04 -5.55
CA ILE A 12 16.18 -21.35 -4.31
C ILE A 12 15.07 -20.36 -4.67
N LEU A 13 15.30 -19.49 -5.66
CA LEU A 13 14.29 -18.53 -6.09
C LEU A 13 13.03 -19.20 -6.64
N SER A 14 13.18 -20.26 -7.45
CA SER A 14 12.04 -21.00 -7.99
C SER A 14 11.19 -21.61 -6.88
N ASN A 15 11.82 -22.21 -5.87
CA ASN A 15 11.12 -22.77 -4.72
C ASN A 15 10.43 -21.68 -3.88
N SER A 16 11.07 -20.52 -3.65
CA SER A 16 10.46 -19.38 -2.95
C SER A 16 9.21 -18.89 -3.68
N LEU A 17 9.32 -18.65 -4.99
CA LEU A 17 8.20 -18.22 -5.86
C LEU A 17 7.05 -19.21 -5.81
N GLN A 18 7.34 -20.51 -5.97
CA GLN A 18 6.31 -21.54 -5.98
C GLN A 18 5.64 -21.71 -4.62
N SER A 19 6.41 -21.67 -3.53
CA SER A 19 5.88 -21.79 -2.17
C SER A 19 4.95 -20.62 -1.84
N TRP A 20 5.39 -19.39 -2.15
CA TRP A 20 4.58 -18.20 -1.93
C TRP A 20 3.31 -18.21 -2.79
N ALA A 21 3.42 -18.56 -4.08
CA ALA A 21 2.27 -18.64 -4.97
C ALA A 21 1.27 -19.73 -4.55
N GLN A 22 1.75 -20.87 -4.06
CA GLN A 22 0.88 -21.94 -3.56
C GLN A 22 0.18 -21.54 -2.26
N GLN A 23 0.87 -20.84 -1.36
CA GLN A 23 0.31 -20.39 -0.09
C GLN A 23 -0.85 -19.41 -0.29
N HIS A 24 -0.75 -18.55 -1.30
CA HIS A 24 -1.71 -17.46 -1.56
C HIS A 24 -2.67 -17.74 -2.73
N ASP A 25 -2.67 -18.95 -3.28
CA ASP A 25 -3.49 -19.38 -4.43
C ASP A 25 -3.28 -18.52 -5.70
N LEU A 26 -2.02 -18.14 -5.94
CA LEU A 26 -1.59 -17.29 -7.06
C LEU A 26 -0.83 -18.07 -8.14
N LEU A 27 -0.88 -19.40 -8.13
CA LEU A 27 -0.13 -20.24 -9.10
C LEU A 27 -0.49 -19.96 -10.56
N GLU A 28 -1.73 -19.52 -10.83
CA GLU A 28 -2.21 -19.19 -12.17
C GLU A 28 -1.85 -17.77 -12.62
N ASP A 29 -1.21 -16.97 -11.75
CA ASP A 29 -0.83 -15.61 -12.09
C ASP A 29 0.17 -15.59 -13.27
N PRO A 30 -0.05 -14.78 -14.33
CA PRO A 30 0.83 -14.75 -15.50
C PRO A 30 2.27 -14.33 -15.20
N TYR A 31 2.49 -13.43 -14.25
CA TYR A 31 3.82 -12.98 -13.87
C TYR A 31 4.56 -14.07 -13.09
N ILE A 32 3.91 -14.67 -12.08
CA ILE A 32 4.49 -15.75 -11.27
C ILE A 32 4.81 -16.96 -12.14
N SER A 33 3.84 -17.44 -12.92
CA SER A 33 4.00 -18.63 -13.76
C SER A 33 5.07 -18.43 -14.84
N GLY A 34 5.09 -17.25 -15.48
CA GLY A 34 6.09 -16.87 -16.47
C GLY A 34 7.50 -16.76 -15.88
N LEU A 35 7.64 -16.09 -14.73
CA LEU A 35 8.91 -15.93 -14.04
C LEU A 35 9.43 -17.26 -13.49
N SER A 36 8.57 -18.08 -12.88
CA SER A 36 8.93 -19.40 -12.37
C SER A 36 9.44 -20.31 -13.49
N ASN A 37 8.77 -20.30 -14.65
CA ASN A 37 9.22 -21.02 -15.85
C ASN A 37 10.57 -20.50 -16.34
N ALA A 38 10.76 -19.18 -16.41
CA ALA A 38 12.00 -18.54 -16.84
C ALA A 38 13.19 -18.86 -15.92
N VAL A 39 12.98 -18.84 -14.60
CA VAL A 39 13.99 -19.16 -13.58
C VAL A 39 14.35 -20.64 -13.63
N THR A 40 13.34 -21.53 -13.72
CA THR A 40 13.53 -22.98 -13.76
C THR A 40 14.28 -23.42 -15.03
N ASN A 41 13.87 -22.91 -16.19
CA ASN A 41 14.49 -23.23 -17.48
C ASN A 41 15.71 -22.37 -17.82
N ARG A 42 16.03 -21.37 -16.97
CA ARG A 42 17.10 -20.37 -17.18
C ARG A 42 17.03 -19.68 -18.54
N LYS A 43 15.82 -19.37 -19.00
CA LYS A 43 15.56 -18.73 -20.32
C LYS A 43 14.98 -17.35 -20.13
N ASN A 44 15.33 -16.44 -21.03
CA ASN A 44 14.79 -15.07 -21.09
C ASN A 44 14.98 -14.24 -19.80
N LEU A 45 15.90 -14.63 -18.89
CA LEU A 45 16.17 -13.91 -17.64
C LEU A 45 16.43 -12.40 -17.81
N PRO A 46 17.13 -11.93 -18.87
CA PRO A 46 17.30 -10.50 -19.08
C PRO A 46 16.03 -9.71 -19.35
N MET A 47 15.00 -10.33 -19.93
CA MET A 47 13.69 -9.68 -20.14
C MET A 47 13.02 -9.47 -18.79
N TRP A 48 12.96 -10.52 -17.96
CA TRP A 48 12.39 -10.44 -16.62
C TRP A 48 13.15 -9.49 -15.71
N ALA A 49 14.47 -9.39 -15.87
CA ALA A 49 15.31 -8.44 -15.14
C ALA A 49 15.07 -6.96 -15.50
N SER A 50 14.39 -6.69 -16.61
CA SER A 50 13.96 -5.34 -16.99
C SER A 50 12.63 -4.93 -16.35
N LEU A 51 11.87 -5.88 -15.82
CA LEU A 51 10.61 -5.64 -15.12
C LEU A 51 10.90 -5.36 -13.65
N ASN A 52 10.17 -4.41 -13.05
CA ASN A 52 10.26 -4.14 -11.62
C ASN A 52 9.38 -5.15 -10.85
N PRO A 53 9.94 -6.08 -10.06
CA PRO A 53 9.11 -7.09 -9.41
C PRO A 53 8.10 -6.50 -8.42
N LEU A 54 8.34 -5.31 -7.84
CA LEU A 54 7.37 -4.65 -6.96
C LEU A 54 6.07 -4.22 -7.66
N GLU A 55 6.17 -3.94 -8.96
CA GLU A 55 5.06 -3.47 -9.78
C GLU A 55 4.24 -4.62 -10.36
N TYR A 56 4.90 -5.74 -10.69
CA TYR A 56 4.27 -6.87 -11.38
C TYR A 56 3.91 -8.05 -10.47
N LEU A 57 4.49 -8.13 -9.26
CA LEU A 57 4.13 -9.18 -8.31
C LEU A 57 2.71 -8.92 -7.76
N PRO A 58 1.78 -9.88 -7.88
CA PRO A 58 0.39 -9.68 -7.47
C PRO A 58 0.25 -9.48 -5.96
N HIS A 59 -0.84 -8.82 -5.55
CA HIS A 59 -1.18 -8.70 -4.15
C HIS A 59 -1.95 -9.93 -3.68
N ALA A 60 -1.49 -10.56 -2.61
CA ALA A 60 -2.19 -11.68 -1.98
C ALA A 60 -3.51 -11.20 -1.35
N PRO A 61 -4.62 -11.96 -1.48
CA PRO A 61 -5.89 -11.57 -0.89
C PRO A 61 -5.87 -11.75 0.63
N ALA A 62 -6.09 -10.66 1.37
CA ALA A 62 -6.24 -10.72 2.82
C ALA A 62 -7.55 -11.40 3.22
N SER A 63 -7.47 -12.64 3.74
CA SER A 63 -8.62 -13.44 4.13
C SER A 63 -9.01 -13.25 5.60
N VAL A 64 -9.48 -12.05 5.96
CA VAL A 64 -9.84 -11.77 7.36
C VAL A 64 -11.25 -12.24 7.71
N GLY A 65 -11.32 -13.18 8.65
CA GLY A 65 -12.41 -13.38 9.61
C GLY A 65 -13.82 -13.43 9.04
N ASN A 66 -14.07 -14.28 8.04
CA ASN A 66 -15.39 -14.40 7.38
C ASN A 66 -16.56 -14.64 8.35
N ALA A 67 -16.33 -15.37 9.44
CA ALA A 67 -17.34 -15.60 10.48
C ALA A 67 -17.72 -14.32 11.22
N LEU A 68 -16.74 -13.49 11.61
CA LEU A 68 -17.00 -12.24 12.33
C LEU A 68 -17.72 -11.22 11.44
N LYS A 69 -17.30 -11.10 10.17
CA LYS A 69 -18.00 -10.30 9.15
C LYS A 69 -19.47 -10.73 9.00
N ARG A 70 -19.73 -12.04 9.00
CA ARG A 70 -21.09 -12.58 8.92
C ARG A 70 -21.91 -12.28 10.17
N VAL A 71 -21.31 -12.35 11.35
CA VAL A 71 -21.97 -11.97 12.61
C VAL A 71 -22.36 -10.49 12.58
N VAL A 72 -21.45 -9.60 12.17
CA VAL A 72 -21.75 -8.16 12.03
C VAL A 72 -22.90 -7.93 11.06
N LEU A 73 -22.90 -8.62 9.92
CA LEU A 73 -23.98 -8.53 8.94
C LEU A 73 -25.33 -8.90 9.57
N TYR A 74 -25.41 -10.02 10.30
CA TYR A 74 -26.66 -10.43 10.95
C TYR A 74 -27.12 -9.44 12.01
N ILE A 75 -26.22 -8.98 12.88
CA ILE A 75 -26.55 -7.98 13.91
C ILE A 75 -27.05 -6.68 13.25
N THR A 76 -26.43 -6.27 12.14
CA THR A 76 -26.84 -5.08 11.37
C THR A 76 -28.24 -5.22 10.79
N ILE A 77 -28.57 -6.37 10.18
CA ILE A 77 -29.90 -6.65 9.64
C ILE A 77 -30.94 -6.62 10.76
N ILE A 78 -30.68 -7.30 11.87
CA ILE A 78 -31.58 -7.36 13.03
C ILE A 78 -31.81 -5.95 13.59
N ARG A 79 -30.73 -5.19 13.84
CA ARG A 79 -30.79 -3.83 14.36
C ARG A 79 -31.62 -2.93 13.44
N ASN A 80 -31.42 -3.02 12.12
CA ASN A 80 -32.15 -2.20 11.16
C ASN A 80 -33.63 -2.52 11.11
N ALA A 81 -34.01 -3.80 11.23
CA ALA A 81 -35.43 -4.17 11.35
C ALA A 81 -36.02 -3.70 12.69
N LEU A 82 -35.27 -3.85 13.79
CA LEU A 82 -35.71 -3.54 15.14
C LEU A 82 -36.01 -2.05 15.35
N VAL A 83 -35.36 -1.15 14.61
CA VAL A 83 -35.62 0.32 14.65
C VAL A 83 -37.08 0.67 14.38
N PHE A 84 -37.80 -0.15 13.60
CA PHE A 84 -39.21 0.08 13.31
C PHE A 84 -40.16 -0.54 14.33
N LEU A 85 -39.66 -1.45 15.17
CA LEU A 85 -40.50 -2.21 16.10
C LEU A 85 -41.19 -1.33 17.16
N PRO A 86 -40.55 -0.33 17.79
CA PRO A 86 -41.22 0.52 18.79
C PRO A 86 -42.42 1.28 18.19
N VAL A 87 -42.22 1.83 16.99
CA VAL A 87 -43.30 2.55 16.28
C VAL A 87 -44.43 1.58 15.93
N ALA A 88 -44.12 0.39 15.42
CA ALA A 88 -45.14 -0.60 15.12
C ALA A 88 -45.92 -1.05 16.38
N LEU A 89 -45.22 -1.24 17.50
CA LEU A 89 -45.81 -1.67 18.77
C LEU A 89 -46.77 -0.61 19.32
N THR A 90 -46.34 0.66 19.36
CA THR A 90 -47.19 1.78 19.81
C THR A 90 -48.46 1.92 18.97
N TRP A 91 -48.36 1.88 17.64
CA TRP A 91 -49.54 1.95 16.77
C TRP A 91 -50.48 0.76 16.95
N TYR A 92 -49.94 -0.44 17.13
CA TYR A 92 -50.74 -1.62 17.39
C TYR A 92 -51.48 -1.53 18.73
N ALA A 93 -50.79 -1.06 19.77
CA ALA A 93 -51.38 -0.84 21.07
C ALA A 93 -52.47 0.24 21.07
N ILE A 94 -52.23 1.37 20.38
CA ILE A 94 -53.24 2.43 20.22
C ILE A 94 -54.50 1.85 19.58
N SER A 95 -54.38 0.98 18.58
CA SER A 95 -55.52 0.32 17.95
C SER A 95 -56.32 -0.55 18.93
N LYS A 96 -55.62 -1.33 19.79
CA LYS A 96 -56.25 -2.13 20.85
C LYS A 96 -56.94 -1.27 21.90
N ALA A 97 -56.25 -0.24 22.40
CA ALA A 97 -56.79 0.69 23.37
C ALA A 97 -58.02 1.44 22.82
N THR A 98 -57.98 1.89 21.57
CA THR A 98 -59.11 2.58 20.91
C THR A 98 -60.33 1.67 20.80
N SER A 99 -60.12 0.40 20.43
CA SER A 99 -61.19 -0.58 20.31
C SER A 99 -61.83 -0.89 21.68
N ALA A 100 -61.02 -1.06 22.72
CA ALA A 100 -61.52 -1.28 24.08
C ALA A 100 -62.22 -0.04 24.65
N PHE A 101 -61.74 1.16 24.33
CA PHE A 101 -62.35 2.42 24.76
C PHE A 101 -63.75 2.62 24.16
N ALA A 102 -63.93 2.24 22.89
CA ALA A 102 -65.23 2.29 22.24
C ALA A 102 -66.27 1.38 22.92
N VAL A 103 -65.85 0.19 23.36
CA VAL A 103 -66.71 -0.73 24.13
C VAL A 103 -67.03 -0.14 25.52
N TYR A 104 -66.00 0.34 26.22
CA TYR A 104 -66.17 0.92 27.55
C TYR A 104 -67.12 2.13 27.57
N THR A 105 -67.02 3.02 26.58
CA THR A 105 -67.88 4.20 26.46
C THR A 105 -69.31 3.87 26.03
N ALA A 106 -69.51 2.80 25.27
CA ALA A 106 -70.84 2.30 24.94
C ALA A 106 -71.56 1.75 26.18
N ASP A 107 -70.83 1.03 27.05
CA ASP A 107 -71.38 0.42 28.26
C ASP A 107 -71.55 1.44 29.41
N ASN A 108 -70.76 2.52 29.43
CA ASN A 108 -70.73 3.51 30.51
C ASN A 108 -71.06 4.92 30.00
N THR A 109 -72.33 5.16 29.68
CA THR A 109 -72.80 6.44 29.08
C THR A 109 -72.85 7.63 30.03
N LEU A 110 -72.73 7.42 31.35
CA LEU A 110 -72.83 8.46 32.38
C LEU A 110 -71.46 8.96 32.89
N ALA A 111 -70.38 8.22 32.62
CA ALA A 111 -69.03 8.56 33.08
C ALA A 111 -68.14 8.94 31.90
N VAL A 112 -67.65 10.18 31.90
CA VAL A 112 -66.68 10.65 30.88
C VAL A 112 -65.28 10.45 31.42
N VAL A 113 -64.56 9.46 30.86
CA VAL A 113 -63.15 9.18 31.19
C VAL A 113 -62.25 9.64 30.06
N ASN A 114 -61.08 10.20 30.40
CA ASN A 114 -60.07 10.58 29.42
C ASN A 114 -59.45 9.32 28.77
N PHE A 115 -59.20 9.35 27.47
CA PHE A 115 -58.62 8.20 26.76
C PHE A 115 -57.29 7.72 27.34
N LEU A 116 -56.39 8.62 27.77
CA LEU A 116 -55.10 8.22 28.33
C LEU A 116 -55.24 7.56 29.70
N ASP A 117 -56.18 8.05 30.52
CA ASP A 117 -56.51 7.46 31.82
C ASP A 117 -57.16 6.06 31.65
N PHE A 118 -58.03 5.92 30.64
CA PHE A 118 -58.54 4.62 30.22
C PHE A 118 -57.44 3.69 29.71
N TRP A 119 -56.52 4.18 28.89
CA TRP A 119 -55.46 3.36 28.33
C TRP A 119 -54.51 2.84 29.41
N GLU A 120 -54.21 3.64 30.44
CA GLU A 120 -53.40 3.17 31.56
C GLU A 120 -54.14 2.13 32.43
N ASN A 121 -55.38 2.42 32.82
CA ASN A 121 -56.08 1.63 33.84
C ASN A 121 -56.93 0.47 33.27
N GLY A 122 -57.32 0.54 31.99
CA GLY A 122 -58.06 -0.48 31.25
C GLY A 122 -59.50 -0.80 31.70
N TYR A 123 -59.87 -0.47 32.93
CA TYR A 123 -61.18 -0.66 33.56
C TYR A 123 -61.82 -2.04 33.33
N GLY A 124 -60.99 -3.09 33.28
CA GLY A 124 -61.41 -4.48 33.09
C GLY A 124 -61.76 -4.87 31.64
N VAL A 125 -61.69 -3.94 30.68
CA VAL A 125 -61.98 -4.17 29.26
C VAL A 125 -60.69 -4.29 28.44
N LEU A 126 -59.63 -3.56 28.82
CA LEU A 126 -58.31 -3.66 28.23
C LEU A 126 -57.39 -4.52 29.11
N ALA A 127 -56.63 -5.44 28.51
CA ALA A 127 -55.64 -6.22 29.25
C ALA A 127 -54.44 -5.34 29.65
N GLU A 128 -53.86 -5.62 30.82
CA GLU A 128 -52.73 -4.87 31.40
C GLU A 128 -51.49 -4.83 30.50
N GLU A 129 -51.30 -5.86 29.67
CA GLU A 129 -50.26 -5.96 28.64
C GLU A 129 -50.32 -4.83 27.60
N TRP A 130 -51.51 -4.26 27.39
CA TRP A 130 -51.74 -3.15 26.46
C TRP A 130 -51.83 -1.80 27.18
N SER A 131 -51.52 -1.74 28.49
CA SER A 131 -51.47 -0.49 29.23
C SER A 131 -50.39 0.43 28.70
N LEU A 132 -50.67 1.74 28.73
CA LEU A 132 -49.76 2.77 28.22
C LEU A 132 -48.35 2.63 28.83
N SER A 133 -48.27 2.50 30.16
CA SER A 133 -47.01 2.32 30.88
C SER A 133 -46.25 1.06 30.44
N HIS A 134 -46.93 -0.08 30.31
CA HIS A 134 -46.29 -1.32 29.89
C HIS A 134 -45.65 -1.18 28.50
N ILE A 135 -46.39 -0.65 27.53
CA ILE A 135 -45.88 -0.45 26.16
C ILE A 135 -44.71 0.54 26.14
N ALA A 136 -44.81 1.64 26.88
CA ALA A 136 -43.73 2.62 27.00
C ALA A 136 -42.45 1.99 27.56
N THR A 137 -42.56 1.08 28.54
CA THR A 137 -41.39 0.35 29.06
C THR A 137 -40.80 -0.62 28.04
N LEU A 138 -41.63 -1.32 27.25
CA LEU A 138 -41.16 -2.18 26.17
C LEU A 138 -40.43 -1.39 25.09
N ASP A 139 -40.98 -0.26 24.65
CA ASP A 139 -40.33 0.61 23.67
C ASP A 139 -38.98 1.12 24.17
N PHE A 140 -38.91 1.55 25.43
CA PHE A 140 -37.67 1.96 26.06
C PHE A 140 -36.62 0.83 26.07
N GLN A 141 -37.03 -0.39 26.41
CA GLN A 141 -36.14 -1.57 26.39
C GLN A 141 -35.67 -1.89 24.97
N ILE A 142 -36.56 -1.84 23.97
CA ILE A 142 -36.20 -2.07 22.56
C ILE A 142 -35.19 -1.02 22.09
N ILE A 143 -35.40 0.26 22.41
CA ILE A 143 -34.46 1.34 22.09
C ILE A 143 -33.10 1.11 22.75
N MET A 144 -33.07 0.72 24.03
CA MET A 144 -31.83 0.38 24.73
C MET A 144 -31.08 -0.75 24.02
N VAL A 145 -31.79 -1.80 23.61
CA VAL A 145 -31.22 -2.91 22.84
C VAL A 145 -30.64 -2.42 21.51
N ILE A 146 -31.35 -1.58 20.74
CA ILE A 146 -30.86 -0.98 19.48
C ILE A 146 -29.54 -0.22 19.69
N ILE A 147 -29.43 0.55 20.78
CA ILE A 147 -28.21 1.29 21.12
C ILE A 147 -27.06 0.32 21.36
N VAL A 148 -27.27 -0.72 22.17
CA VAL A 148 -26.27 -1.76 22.45
C VAL A 148 -25.83 -2.47 21.17
N LEU A 149 -26.76 -2.87 20.30
CA LEU A 149 -26.42 -3.46 19.00
C LEU A 149 -25.60 -2.51 18.14
N THR A 150 -25.93 -1.21 18.13
CA THR A 150 -25.20 -0.21 17.34
C THR A 150 -23.76 -0.06 17.81
N ILE A 151 -23.53 -0.02 19.13
CA ILE A 151 -22.18 0.01 19.71
C ILE A 151 -21.44 -1.28 19.38
N ALA A 152 -22.10 -2.45 19.53
CA ALA A 152 -21.50 -3.73 19.22
C ALA A 152 -21.03 -3.82 17.75
N ILE A 153 -21.88 -3.44 16.79
CA ILE A 153 -21.53 -3.38 15.35
C ILE A 153 -20.28 -2.53 15.16
N THR A 154 -20.26 -1.32 15.73
CA THR A 154 -19.14 -0.38 15.59
C THR A 154 -17.82 -0.96 16.12
N LEU A 155 -17.86 -1.61 17.29
CA LEU A 155 -16.67 -2.21 17.90
C LEU A 155 -16.17 -3.43 17.11
N LEU A 156 -17.08 -4.27 16.61
CA LEU A 156 -16.73 -5.43 15.81
C LEU A 156 -16.16 -5.01 14.44
N ASP A 157 -16.75 -4.02 13.77
CA ASP A 157 -16.25 -3.49 12.51
C ASP A 157 -14.85 -2.90 12.65
N LYS A 158 -14.59 -2.16 13.74
CA LYS A 158 -13.25 -1.67 14.04
C LYS A 158 -12.25 -2.82 14.17
N ARG A 159 -12.58 -3.86 14.93
CA ARG A 159 -11.71 -5.04 15.09
C ARG A 159 -11.48 -5.80 13.78
N ILE A 160 -12.48 -5.87 12.90
CA ILE A 160 -12.33 -6.48 11.57
C ILE A 160 -11.37 -5.65 10.73
N ARG A 161 -11.51 -4.32 10.75
CA ARG A 161 -10.66 -3.40 10.00
C ARG A 161 -9.21 -3.46 10.48
N ASP A 162 -8.99 -3.38 11.80
CA ASP A 162 -7.64 -3.41 12.38
C ASP A 162 -6.91 -4.73 12.02
N GLN A 163 -7.61 -5.87 12.09
CA GLN A 163 -7.06 -7.17 11.66
C GLN A 163 -6.83 -7.25 10.14
N TYR A 164 -7.69 -6.62 9.35
CA TYR A 164 -7.51 -6.55 7.90
C TYR A 164 -6.28 -5.73 7.53
N GLU A 165 -6.11 -4.56 8.14
CA GLU A 165 -4.93 -3.71 7.93
C GLU A 165 -3.64 -4.42 8.36
N SER A 166 -3.63 -5.12 9.50
CA SER A 166 -2.46 -5.89 9.92
C SER A 166 -2.15 -7.05 8.96
N SER A 167 -3.18 -7.79 8.52
CA SER A 167 -3.00 -8.89 7.58
C SER A 167 -2.49 -8.39 6.22
N VAL A 168 -3.00 -7.26 5.74
CA VAL A 168 -2.50 -6.64 4.49
C VAL A 168 -1.05 -6.19 4.65
N ALA A 169 -0.67 -5.60 5.79
CA ALA A 169 0.70 -5.19 6.03
C ALA A 169 1.68 -6.38 6.06
N GLU A 170 1.31 -7.49 6.69
CA GLU A 170 2.10 -8.73 6.69
C GLU A 170 2.28 -9.29 5.27
N LEU A 171 1.19 -9.36 4.48
CA LEU A 171 1.22 -9.82 3.10
C LEU A 171 2.09 -8.91 2.20
N ASP A 172 2.04 -7.59 2.42
CA ASP A 172 2.88 -6.65 1.69
C ASP A 172 4.36 -6.76 2.08
N GLU A 173 4.68 -7.06 3.33
CA GLU A 173 6.06 -7.35 3.76
C GLU A 173 6.60 -8.64 3.09
N GLU A 174 5.80 -9.71 3.06
CA GLU A 174 6.14 -10.95 2.36
C GLU A 174 6.37 -10.69 0.87
N ARG A 175 5.47 -9.92 0.23
CA ARG A 175 5.57 -9.53 -1.18
C ARG A 175 6.85 -8.71 -1.44
N MET A 176 7.16 -7.74 -0.58
CA MET A 176 8.39 -6.94 -0.65
C MET A 176 9.63 -7.82 -0.54
N ARG A 177 9.65 -8.78 0.40
CA ARG A 177 10.75 -9.72 0.56
C ARG A 177 10.96 -10.57 -0.70
N LEU A 178 9.89 -11.14 -1.24
CA LEU A 178 9.96 -11.93 -2.48
C LEU A 178 10.44 -11.08 -3.65
N SER A 179 9.96 -9.84 -3.77
CA SER A 179 10.44 -8.91 -4.78
C SER A 179 11.94 -8.64 -4.67
N LEU A 180 12.47 -8.45 -3.45
CA LEU A 180 13.90 -8.25 -3.23
C LEU A 180 14.72 -9.49 -3.61
N GLU A 181 14.21 -10.70 -3.31
CA GLU A 181 14.83 -11.96 -3.75
C GLU A 181 14.90 -12.06 -5.28
N ILE A 182 13.79 -11.74 -5.96
CA ILE A 182 13.71 -11.71 -7.43
C ILE A 182 14.70 -10.68 -7.99
N SER A 183 14.66 -9.44 -7.49
CA SER A 183 15.54 -8.36 -7.94
C SER A 183 17.01 -8.73 -7.75
N THR A 184 17.38 -9.29 -6.61
CA THR A 184 18.76 -9.68 -6.31
C THR A 184 19.25 -10.77 -7.27
N TYR A 185 18.43 -11.79 -7.53
CA TYR A 185 18.80 -12.86 -8.46
C TYR A 185 18.86 -12.39 -9.92
N LEU A 186 17.91 -11.54 -10.33
CA LEU A 186 17.82 -11.06 -11.71
C LEU A 186 18.79 -9.91 -12.01
N PHE A 187 19.28 -9.18 -11.00
CA PHE A 187 20.29 -8.13 -11.18
C PHE A 187 21.55 -8.66 -11.87
N ASP A 188 22.04 -9.82 -11.44
CA ASP A 188 23.19 -10.50 -12.06
C ASP A 188 22.92 -10.94 -13.51
N HIS A 189 21.64 -11.02 -13.90
CA HIS A 189 21.18 -11.42 -15.22
C HIS A 189 20.69 -10.24 -16.07
N GLN A 190 20.75 -9.01 -15.55
CA GLN A 190 20.53 -7.83 -16.39
C GLN A 190 21.61 -7.83 -17.47
N ARG A 191 21.17 -7.72 -18.72
CA ARG A 191 22.10 -7.48 -19.82
C ARG A 191 22.79 -6.14 -19.55
N VAL A 192 24.03 -6.21 -19.08
CA VAL A 192 25.04 -5.24 -19.48
C VAL A 192 25.10 -5.36 -21.00
N THR A 193 24.25 -4.60 -21.69
CA THR A 193 24.15 -4.69 -23.14
C THR A 193 25.55 -4.39 -23.67
N GLN A 194 26.17 -5.35 -24.36
CA GLN A 194 27.49 -5.14 -24.97
C GLN A 194 27.51 -3.87 -25.85
N VAL A 195 26.35 -3.40 -26.31
CA VAL A 195 26.16 -2.11 -26.99
C VAL A 195 26.49 -0.91 -26.09
N SER A 196 26.01 -0.89 -24.83
CA SER A 196 26.33 0.15 -23.85
C SER A 196 27.82 0.12 -23.48
N MET A 197 28.38 -1.07 -23.26
CA MET A 197 29.79 -1.25 -22.90
C MET A 197 30.73 -0.93 -24.06
N ASN A 198 30.39 -1.32 -25.30
CA ASN A 198 31.17 -0.97 -26.49
C ASN A 198 31.08 0.52 -26.81
N GLN A 199 29.93 1.17 -26.58
CA GLN A 199 29.81 2.62 -26.76
C GLN A 199 30.58 3.39 -25.68
N SER A 200 30.52 2.97 -24.41
CA SER A 200 31.29 3.59 -23.33
C SER A 200 32.79 3.34 -23.48
N LEU A 201 33.21 2.14 -23.89
CA LEU A 201 34.61 1.82 -24.18
C LEU A 201 35.10 2.56 -25.42
N ALA A 202 34.31 2.62 -26.49
CA ALA A 202 34.67 3.39 -27.68
C ALA A 202 34.77 4.89 -27.39
N LYS A 203 33.89 5.42 -26.52
CA LYS A 203 33.96 6.81 -26.05
C LYS A 203 35.21 7.03 -25.19
N ALA A 204 35.48 6.17 -24.21
CA ALA A 204 36.67 6.25 -23.36
C ALA A 204 37.96 6.13 -24.17
N LEU A 205 38.02 5.24 -25.16
CA LEU A 205 39.16 5.13 -26.09
C LEU A 205 39.33 6.39 -26.93
N ARG A 206 38.23 7.00 -27.40
CA ARG A 206 38.26 8.23 -28.19
C ARG A 206 38.69 9.42 -27.34
N ASP A 207 38.21 9.51 -26.10
CA ASP A 207 38.62 10.54 -25.14
C ASP A 207 40.09 10.38 -24.74
N LEU A 208 40.58 9.14 -24.58
CA LEU A 208 42.01 8.85 -24.37
C LEU A 208 42.85 9.24 -25.59
N LEU A 209 42.44 8.88 -26.80
CA LEU A 209 43.16 9.26 -28.03
C LEU A 209 43.24 10.78 -28.19
N ASN A 210 42.13 11.48 -27.97
CA ASN A 210 42.08 12.95 -28.00
C ASN A 210 42.98 13.56 -26.91
N SER A 211 42.99 12.97 -25.71
CA SER A 211 43.86 13.41 -24.62
C SER A 211 45.34 13.19 -24.97
N THR A 212 45.71 12.05 -25.54
CA THR A 212 47.07 11.76 -26.01
C THR A 212 47.50 12.69 -27.13
N GLU A 213 46.63 13.00 -28.09
CA GLU A 213 46.94 13.96 -29.16
C GLU A 213 47.13 15.38 -28.60
N SER A 214 46.31 15.78 -27.64
CA SER A 214 46.48 17.08 -26.95
C SER A 214 47.80 17.13 -26.18
N LEU A 215 48.20 16.04 -25.52
CA LEU A 215 49.49 15.93 -24.84
C LEU A 215 50.67 15.99 -25.81
N ASP A 216 50.60 15.33 -26.98
CA ASP A 216 51.63 15.41 -28.02
C ASP A 216 51.77 16.84 -28.56
N LYS A 217 50.65 17.54 -28.83
CA LYS A 217 50.66 18.94 -29.24
C LYS A 217 51.26 19.84 -28.16
N SER A 218 50.83 19.69 -26.91
CA SER A 218 51.40 20.43 -25.78
C SER A 218 52.90 20.16 -25.62
N SER A 219 53.35 18.92 -25.80
CA SER A 219 54.77 18.56 -25.76
C SER A 219 55.57 19.20 -26.90
N LYS A 220 54.99 19.28 -28.12
CA LYS A 220 55.61 19.96 -29.26
C LYS A 220 55.70 21.46 -29.06
N GLU A 221 54.65 22.10 -28.56
CA GLU A 221 54.66 23.52 -28.22
C GLU A 221 55.64 23.81 -27.08
N LEU A 222 55.67 22.98 -26.03
CA LEU A 222 56.71 23.06 -24.99
C LEU A 222 58.12 22.91 -25.56
N GLY A 223 58.33 21.99 -26.52
CA GLY A 223 59.61 21.85 -27.20
C GLY A 223 60.00 23.09 -28.01
N LYS A 224 59.03 23.76 -28.65
CA LYS A 224 59.25 25.03 -29.35
C LYS A 224 59.54 26.17 -28.37
N THR A 225 58.77 26.29 -27.28
CA THR A 225 58.99 27.34 -26.27
C THR A 225 60.33 27.16 -25.58
N VAL A 226 60.73 25.94 -25.23
CA VAL A 226 62.06 25.62 -24.70
C VAL A 226 63.16 25.99 -25.68
N LYS A 227 62.99 25.73 -26.99
CA LYS A 227 63.95 26.16 -28.02
C LYS A 227 63.98 27.67 -28.23
N ALA A 228 62.87 28.36 -27.94
CA ALA A 228 62.76 29.81 -28.03
C ALA A 228 63.17 30.54 -26.73
N ILE A 229 63.59 29.81 -25.68
CA ILE A 229 64.22 30.43 -24.52
C ILE A 229 65.54 31.06 -25.00
N PRO A 230 65.70 32.39 -24.91
CA PRO A 230 66.88 33.06 -25.40
C PRO A 230 68.12 32.51 -24.69
N THR A 231 69.15 32.21 -25.48
CA THR A 231 70.38 31.65 -24.90
C THR A 231 71.04 32.75 -24.06
N ASN A 232 71.74 32.42 -22.97
CA ASN A 232 72.41 33.40 -22.07
C ASN A 232 73.15 34.53 -22.81
N ARG A 233 73.65 34.28 -24.02
CA ARG A 233 74.32 35.24 -24.88
C ARG A 233 73.42 36.37 -25.41
N GLU A 234 72.15 36.09 -25.71
CA GLU A 234 71.16 37.07 -26.16
C GLU A 234 70.71 37.96 -24.99
N LEU A 235 70.45 37.37 -23.83
CA LEU A 235 70.16 38.12 -22.59
C LEU A 235 71.33 39.04 -22.21
N LEU A 236 72.57 38.58 -22.34
CA LEU A 236 73.75 39.43 -22.11
C LEU A 236 73.88 40.56 -23.14
N SER A 237 73.43 40.35 -24.38
CA SER A 237 73.42 41.40 -25.40
C SER A 237 72.34 42.46 -25.15
N GLU A 238 71.16 42.05 -24.66
CA GLU A 238 70.10 42.98 -24.22
C GLU A 238 70.51 43.76 -22.96
N ILE A 239 71.10 43.10 -21.96
CA ILE A 239 71.62 43.79 -20.77
C ILE A 239 72.70 44.81 -21.16
N LYS A 240 73.57 44.47 -22.12
CA LYS A 240 74.61 45.38 -22.62
C LYS A 240 74.02 46.54 -23.43
N SER A 241 72.98 46.32 -24.23
CA SER A 241 72.32 47.37 -25.02
C SER A 241 71.53 48.34 -24.13
N ILE A 242 70.87 47.84 -23.08
CA ILE A 242 70.19 48.67 -22.06
C ILE A 242 71.20 49.52 -21.29
N LYS A 243 72.33 48.92 -20.87
CA LYS A 243 73.42 49.66 -20.20
C LYS A 243 74.06 50.72 -21.11
N SER A 244 74.12 50.46 -22.42
CA SER A 244 74.61 51.43 -23.41
C SER A 244 73.65 52.60 -23.60
N ARG A 245 72.33 52.34 -23.65
CA ARG A 245 71.30 53.39 -23.75
C ARG A 245 71.29 54.30 -22.53
N SER A 246 71.35 53.72 -21.33
CA SER A 246 71.43 54.46 -20.06
C SER A 246 72.66 55.39 -19.97
N LYS A 247 73.75 55.10 -20.69
CA LYS A 247 74.94 55.95 -20.74
C LYS A 247 74.82 57.12 -21.72
N PHE A 248 73.90 57.07 -22.68
CA PHE A 248 73.72 58.12 -23.69
C PHE A 248 72.71 59.19 -23.24
N ASP A 249 71.84 58.90 -22.28
CA ASP A 249 70.87 59.85 -21.73
C ASP A 249 71.42 60.70 -20.54
N LEU A 250 72.74 60.64 -20.27
CA LEU A 250 73.41 61.34 -19.16
C LEU A 250 74.61 62.22 -19.58
N LEU A 251 74.72 62.57 -20.86
CA LEU A 251 75.60 63.60 -21.40
C LEU A 251 74.85 64.44 -22.43
#